data_AF-A0AAW9QWY0-F1
#
_entry.id   AF-A0AAW9QWY0-F1
#
_cell.length_a   1.000
_cell.length_b   1.000
_cell.length_c   1.000
_cell.angle_alpha   90.00
_cell.angle_beta   90.00
_cell.angle_gamma   90.00
#
_symmetry.space_group_name_H-M   'P 1'
#
loop_
_entity.id
_entity.type
_entity.pdbx_description
1 polymer ?
#
loop_
_entity_poly.entity_id
_entity_poly.type
_entity_poly.pdbx_seq_one_letter_code
_entity_poly.pdbx_strand_id
1 'polypeptide(L)'
;MIQAPSRQRFASTFRTLSKFSFWLQLALGTVSALAIFLAISSRNLSAGTENPAIGVGIFLCLTGICVLIFRLYWAFQYRRTAKLLQTADRALRPSKQEVLEKLRFGLLVSGIGLAIAFIASEISVIGVLGKSLAEPQGVAIYNRENVVRSLDLFVLSGGIHLIGAHLVGGVTSLGLLEWLEK
;
A
#
# COMPACT_ATOMS: atom_id res chain seq x y z
N MET A 1 -10.63 1.41 -36.23
CA MET A 1 -10.23 0.07 -35.73
C MET A 1 -8.87 0.19 -35.06
N ILE A 2 -8.80 0.16 -33.74
CA ILE A 2 -7.52 0.17 -33.02
C ILE A 2 -6.97 -1.27 -33.14
N GLN A 3 -5.89 -1.45 -33.90
CA GLN A 3 -5.23 -2.75 -34.05
C GLN A 3 -4.82 -3.28 -32.67
N ALA A 4 -5.20 -4.52 -32.37
CA ALA A 4 -4.71 -5.24 -31.20
C ALA A 4 -3.17 -5.24 -31.22
N PRO A 5 -2.49 -4.75 -30.17
CA PRO A 5 -1.04 -4.66 -30.17
C PRO A 5 -0.42 -6.05 -30.31
N SER A 6 0.67 -6.14 -31.07
CA SER A 6 1.37 -7.41 -31.27
C SER A 6 1.77 -8.03 -29.92
N ARG A 7 1.61 -9.35 -29.77
CA ARG A 7 1.88 -10.10 -28.51
C ARG A 7 3.26 -9.83 -27.90
N GLN A 8 4.24 -9.45 -28.71
CA GLN A 8 5.59 -9.08 -28.24
C GLN A 8 5.63 -7.69 -27.58
N ARG A 9 4.91 -6.69 -28.13
CA ARG A 9 4.69 -5.40 -27.44
C ARG A 9 3.92 -5.60 -26.14
N PHE A 10 3.05 -6.62 -26.09
CA PHE A 10 2.41 -7.05 -24.85
C PHE A 10 3.38 -7.42 -23.75
N ALA A 11 4.22 -8.40 -24.03
CA ALA A 11 5.13 -8.90 -23.03
C ALA A 11 6.18 -7.87 -22.58
N SER A 12 6.64 -6.97 -23.47
CA SER A 12 7.63 -5.95 -23.11
C SER A 12 7.05 -4.85 -22.21
N THR A 13 5.91 -4.25 -22.59
CA THR A 13 5.23 -3.22 -21.79
C THR A 13 4.79 -3.78 -20.43
N PHE A 14 4.21 -4.99 -20.42
CA PHE A 14 3.85 -5.70 -19.18
C PHE A 14 5.05 -5.83 -18.23
N ARG A 15 6.22 -6.21 -18.76
CA ARG A 15 7.43 -6.43 -17.95
C ARG A 15 7.98 -5.14 -17.38
N THR A 16 8.02 -4.06 -18.17
CA THR A 16 8.52 -2.75 -17.72
C THR A 16 7.57 -2.14 -16.70
N LEU A 17 6.27 -2.13 -16.98
CA LEU A 17 5.25 -1.59 -16.07
C LEU A 17 5.21 -2.37 -14.75
N SER A 18 5.22 -3.70 -14.81
CA SER A 18 5.24 -4.54 -13.60
C SER A 18 6.52 -4.37 -12.79
N LYS A 19 7.66 -4.10 -13.45
CA LYS A 19 8.94 -3.78 -12.78
C LYS A 19 8.88 -2.46 -12.04
N PHE A 20 8.48 -1.41 -12.75
CA PHE A 20 8.33 -0.09 -12.18
C PHE A 20 7.35 -0.07 -11.00
N SER A 21 6.15 -0.62 -11.21
CA SER A 21 5.09 -0.71 -10.20
C SER A 21 5.55 -1.40 -8.92
N PHE A 22 6.31 -2.50 -9.03
CA PHE A 22 6.85 -3.20 -7.87
C PHE A 22 7.85 -2.35 -7.08
N TRP A 23 8.80 -1.70 -7.75
CA TRP A 23 9.79 -0.88 -7.08
C TRP A 23 9.16 0.33 -6.41
N LEU A 24 8.15 0.92 -7.06
CA LEU A 24 7.38 2.03 -6.48
C LEU A 24 6.59 1.57 -5.26
N GLN A 25 5.88 0.44 -5.32
CA GLN A 25 5.21 -0.16 -4.17
C GLN A 25 6.18 -0.46 -3.02
N LEU A 26 7.35 -1.02 -3.34
CA LEU A 26 8.37 -1.34 -2.34
C LEU A 26 8.93 -0.08 -1.67
N ALA A 27 9.22 0.96 -2.44
CA ALA A 27 9.70 2.23 -1.91
C ALA A 27 8.67 2.88 -0.99
N LEU A 28 7.41 2.99 -1.43
CA LEU A 28 6.31 3.53 -0.63
C LEU A 28 6.05 2.70 0.63
N GLY A 29 6.04 1.37 0.51
CA GLY A 29 5.91 0.46 1.65
C GLY A 29 7.05 0.60 2.66
N THR A 30 8.28 0.81 2.19
CA THR A 30 9.45 1.04 3.07
C THR A 30 9.32 2.35 3.83
N VAL A 31 8.92 3.43 3.16
CA VAL A 31 8.71 4.73 3.82
C VAL A 31 7.58 4.64 4.85
N SER A 32 6.49 3.94 4.52
CA SER A 32 5.41 3.67 5.48
C SER A 32 5.91 2.89 6.70
N ALA A 33 6.62 1.78 6.48
CA ALA A 33 7.14 0.96 7.58
C ALA A 33 8.08 1.76 8.49
N LEU A 34 8.94 2.61 7.93
CA LEU A 34 9.80 3.50 8.70
C LEU A 34 8.98 4.51 9.51
N ALA A 35 7.95 5.12 8.92
CA ALA A 35 7.07 6.04 9.63
C ALA A 35 6.37 5.37 10.82
N ILE A 36 5.82 4.16 10.61
CA ILE A 36 5.17 3.39 11.68
C ILE A 36 6.17 2.97 12.76
N PHE A 37 7.38 2.57 12.39
CA PHE A 37 8.45 2.26 13.34
C PHE A 37 8.81 3.46 14.23
N LEU A 38 8.95 4.65 13.64
CA LEU A 38 9.21 5.88 14.39
C LEU A 38 8.06 6.24 15.34
N ALA A 39 6.81 6.09 14.89
CA ALA A 39 5.63 6.31 15.72
C ALA A 39 5.58 5.38 16.93
N ILE A 40 5.84 4.08 16.74
CA ILE A 40 5.88 3.09 17.83
C ILE A 40 7.03 3.40 18.80
N SER A 41 8.22 3.67 18.27
CA SER A 41 9.42 3.97 19.09
C SER A 41 9.19 5.19 19.97
N SER A 42 8.57 6.24 19.44
CA SER A 42 8.20 7.44 20.21
C SER A 42 7.31 7.13 21.40
N ARG A 43 6.29 6.30 21.19
CA ARG A 43 5.32 5.96 22.23
C ARG A 43 5.97 5.19 23.37
N ASN A 44 6.86 4.25 23.05
CA ASN A 44 7.58 3.47 24.06
C ASN A 44 8.55 4.30 24.91
N LEU A 45 9.02 5.44 24.40
CA LEU A 45 9.96 6.32 25.10
C LEU A 45 9.29 7.44 25.92
N SER A 46 7.96 7.62 25.80
CA SER A 46 7.25 8.79 26.35
C SER A 46 6.23 8.39 27.43
N ALA A 47 6.30 9.00 28.62
CA ALA A 47 5.42 8.70 29.76
C ALA A 47 4.01 9.36 29.72
N GLY A 48 3.69 10.16 28.69
CA GLY A 48 2.42 10.89 28.65
C GLY A 48 1.22 10.09 28.13
N THR A 49 0.02 10.67 28.21
CA THR A 49 -1.27 10.06 27.86
C THR A 49 -1.34 9.54 26.41
N GLU A 50 -1.57 8.24 26.28
CA GLU A 50 -1.72 7.58 24.98
C GLU A 50 -3.02 8.02 24.27
N ASN A 51 -2.96 8.17 22.94
CA ASN A 51 -4.14 8.42 22.12
C ASN A 51 -4.69 7.08 21.57
N PRO A 52 -5.87 6.61 22.01
CA PRO A 52 -6.42 5.35 21.52
C PRO A 52 -6.60 5.33 19.99
N ALA A 53 -6.99 6.45 19.38
CA ALA A 53 -7.17 6.56 17.93
C ALA A 53 -5.86 6.30 17.18
N ILE A 54 -4.75 6.84 17.68
CA ILE A 54 -3.42 6.61 17.10
C ILE A 54 -2.99 5.14 17.26
N GLY A 55 -3.33 4.50 18.39
CA GLY A 55 -3.13 3.05 18.56
C GLY A 55 -3.86 2.21 17.53
N VAL A 56 -5.13 2.51 17.28
CA VAL A 56 -5.92 1.85 16.22
C VAL A 56 -5.32 2.13 14.84
N GLY A 57 -4.90 3.37 14.57
CA GLY A 57 -4.22 3.76 13.33
C GLY A 57 -2.94 2.95 13.07
N ILE A 58 -2.10 2.76 14.09
CA ILE A 58 -0.89 1.93 14.01
C ILE A 58 -1.24 0.47 13.68
N PHE A 59 -2.21 -0.11 14.39
CA PHE A 59 -2.65 -1.49 14.15
C PHE A 59 -3.14 -1.69 12.71
N LEU A 60 -3.95 -0.77 12.20
CA LEU A 60 -4.43 -0.81 10.83
C LEU A 60 -3.29 -0.61 9.81
N CYS A 61 -2.33 0.27 10.07
CA CYS A 61 -1.16 0.45 9.21
C CYS A 61 -0.29 -0.83 9.17
N LEU A 62 -0.04 -1.48 10.32
CA LEU A 62 0.66 -2.76 10.36
C LEU A 62 -0.07 -3.83 9.55
N THR A 63 -1.40 -3.88 9.66
CA THR A 63 -2.24 -4.78 8.84
C THR A 63 -2.09 -4.44 7.35
N GLY A 64 -2.13 -3.16 6.99
CA GLY A 64 -1.93 -2.68 5.61
C GLY A 64 -0.54 -3.01 5.04
N ILE A 65 0.51 -2.98 5.88
CA ILE A 65 1.87 -3.43 5.53
C ILE A 65 1.88 -4.93 5.26
N CYS A 66 1.26 -5.75 6.12
CA CYS A 66 1.15 -7.20 5.88
C CYS A 66 0.44 -7.51 4.55
N VAL A 67 -0.65 -6.80 4.25
CA VAL A 67 -1.36 -6.92 2.96
C VAL A 67 -0.45 -6.50 1.80
N LEU A 68 0.36 -5.45 1.96
CA LEU A 68 1.30 -5.00 0.93
C LEU A 68 2.42 -6.02 0.70
N ILE A 69 2.98 -6.61 1.76
CA ILE A 69 4.00 -7.67 1.66
C ILE A 69 3.42 -8.86 0.89
N PHE A 70 2.21 -9.29 1.23
CA PHE A 70 1.51 -10.34 0.51
C PHE A 70 1.29 -9.96 -0.97
N ARG A 71 0.88 -8.72 -1.24
CA ARG A 71 0.68 -8.18 -2.60
C ARG A 71 1.98 -8.20 -3.43
N LEU A 72 3.11 -7.84 -2.82
CA LEU A 72 4.44 -7.86 -3.44
C LEU A 72 4.92 -9.29 -3.72
N TYR A 73 4.74 -10.20 -2.76
CA TYR A 73 5.03 -11.63 -2.94
C TYR A 73 4.22 -12.20 -4.11
N TRP A 74 2.92 -11.91 -4.15
CA TRP A 74 2.03 -12.36 -5.20
C TRP A 74 2.40 -11.75 -6.57
N ALA A 75 2.89 -10.51 -6.59
CA ALA A 75 3.43 -9.86 -7.80
C ALA A 75 4.64 -10.59 -8.40
N PHE A 76 5.49 -11.19 -7.56
CA PHE A 76 6.66 -11.94 -8.01
C PHE A 76 6.28 -13.23 -8.75
N GLN A 77 5.25 -13.93 -8.25
CA GLN A 77 4.76 -15.14 -8.91
C GLN A 77 4.27 -14.85 -10.33
N TYR A 78 3.64 -13.70 -10.57
CA TYR A 78 3.22 -13.27 -11.91
C TYR A 78 4.38 -13.15 -12.91
N ARG A 79 5.51 -12.56 -12.47
CA ARG A 79 6.68 -12.41 -13.36
C ARG A 79 7.29 -13.76 -13.74
N ARG A 80 7.19 -14.75 -12.85
CA ARG A 80 7.65 -16.12 -13.12
C ARG A 80 6.73 -16.80 -14.14
N THR A 81 5.41 -16.67 -13.99
CA THR A 81 4.42 -17.17 -14.96
C THR A 81 4.52 -16.47 -16.33
N ALA A 82 4.78 -15.15 -16.36
CA ALA A 82 4.96 -14.40 -17.60
C ALA A 82 6.23 -14.79 -18.39
N LYS A 83 7.29 -15.25 -17.72
CA LYS A 83 8.47 -15.82 -18.39
C LYS A 83 8.15 -17.14 -19.09
N LEU A 84 7.26 -17.96 -18.52
CA LEU A 84 6.84 -19.25 -19.10
C LEU A 84 5.98 -19.09 -20.36
N LEU A 85 5.26 -17.98 -20.50
CA LEU A 85 4.52 -17.62 -21.74
C LEU A 85 5.43 -17.44 -22.97
N GLN A 86 6.73 -17.23 -22.77
CA GLN A 86 7.73 -17.05 -23.82
C GLN A 86 8.50 -18.35 -24.13
N THR A 87 8.29 -19.42 -23.36
CA THR A 87 8.90 -20.71 -23.63
C THR A 87 8.27 -21.31 -24.89
N ALA A 88 9.10 -21.89 -25.77
CA ALA A 88 8.65 -22.54 -27.00
C ALA A 88 7.72 -23.75 -26.74
N ASP A 89 7.76 -24.28 -25.52
CA ASP A 89 6.96 -25.41 -25.08
C ASP A 89 5.51 -24.99 -24.80
N ARG A 90 4.60 -25.49 -25.65
CA ARG A 90 3.16 -25.20 -25.58
C ARG A 90 2.50 -25.78 -24.33
N ALA A 91 3.08 -26.82 -23.72
CA ALA A 91 2.56 -27.48 -22.52
C ALA A 91 2.78 -26.66 -21.23
N LEU A 92 3.79 -25.78 -21.22
CA LEU A 92 4.14 -24.93 -20.07
C LEU A 92 3.49 -23.55 -20.12
N ARG A 93 2.65 -23.29 -21.13
CA ARG A 93 2.06 -21.97 -21.39
C ARG A 93 0.79 -21.78 -20.54
N PRO A 94 0.78 -20.85 -19.56
CA PRO A 94 -0.40 -20.58 -18.75
C PRO A 94 -1.55 -20.04 -19.61
N SER A 95 -2.78 -20.39 -19.22
CA SER A 95 -3.98 -20.02 -19.96
C SER A 95 -4.30 -18.53 -19.77
N LYS A 96 -5.03 -17.93 -20.72
CA LYS A 96 -5.51 -16.54 -20.59
C LYS A 96 -6.36 -16.38 -19.31
N GLN A 97 -7.17 -17.39 -18.99
CA GLN A 97 -8.03 -17.40 -17.82
C GLN A 97 -7.23 -17.40 -16.51
N GLU A 98 -6.17 -18.21 -16.42
CA GLU A 98 -5.28 -18.22 -15.25
C GLU A 98 -4.62 -16.87 -15.01
N VAL A 99 -4.26 -16.14 -16.07
CA VAL A 99 -3.70 -14.78 -15.96
C VAL A 99 -4.74 -13.77 -15.50
N LEU A 100 -5.97 -13.85 -16.01
CA LEU A 100 -7.08 -12.98 -15.61
C LEU A 100 -7.45 -13.17 -14.14
N GLU A 101 -7.63 -14.41 -13.69
CA GLU A 101 -7.98 -14.73 -12.29
C GLU A 101 -6.91 -14.21 -11.31
N LYS A 102 -5.65 -14.40 -11.68
CA LYS A 102 -4.51 -13.86 -10.96
C LYS A 102 -4.59 -12.33 -10.85
N LEU A 103 -4.71 -11.62 -11.96
CA LEU A 103 -4.79 -10.15 -11.95
C LEU A 103 -6.00 -9.63 -11.15
N ARG A 104 -7.17 -10.29 -11.24
CA ARG A 104 -8.37 -9.97 -10.44
C ARG A 104 -8.11 -10.13 -8.95
N PHE A 105 -7.47 -11.23 -8.54
CA PHE A 105 -7.08 -11.42 -7.16
C PHE A 105 -6.08 -10.35 -6.68
N GLY A 106 -5.08 -10.00 -7.50
CA GLY A 106 -4.16 -8.91 -7.19
C GLY A 106 -4.86 -7.55 -7.07
N LEU A 107 -5.87 -7.28 -7.89
CA LEU A 107 -6.71 -6.08 -7.79
C LEU A 107 -7.51 -6.07 -6.48
N LEU A 108 -8.14 -7.18 -6.12
CA LEU A 108 -8.90 -7.34 -4.87
C LEU A 108 -8.02 -7.08 -3.64
N VAL A 109 -6.84 -7.72 -3.58
CA VAL A 109 -5.87 -7.53 -2.49
C VAL A 109 -5.44 -6.07 -2.38
N SER A 110 -5.20 -5.40 -3.52
CA SER A 110 -4.85 -3.98 -3.54
C SER A 110 -6.00 -3.11 -3.04
N GLY A 111 -7.25 -3.44 -3.40
CA GLY A 111 -8.44 -2.74 -2.91
C GLY A 111 -8.64 -2.88 -1.39
N ILE A 112 -8.44 -4.08 -0.84
CA ILE A 112 -8.50 -4.32 0.60
C ILE A 112 -7.42 -3.52 1.32
N GLY A 113 -6.18 -3.57 0.83
CA GLY A 113 -5.07 -2.82 1.42
C GLY A 113 -5.29 -1.30 1.36
N LEU A 114 -5.84 -0.80 0.25
CA LEU A 114 -6.21 0.60 0.07
C LEU A 114 -7.27 1.04 1.09
N ALA A 115 -8.33 0.25 1.28
CA ALA A 115 -9.39 0.55 2.23
C ALA A 115 -8.87 0.59 3.67
N ILE A 116 -8.05 -0.39 4.07
CA ILE A 116 -7.42 -0.43 5.39
C ILE A 116 -6.54 0.80 5.62
N ALA A 117 -5.69 1.15 4.65
CA ALA A 117 -4.79 2.29 4.75
C ALA A 117 -5.52 3.64 4.78
N PHE A 118 -6.62 3.76 4.04
CA PHE A 118 -7.51 4.92 4.07
C PHE A 118 -8.13 5.09 5.46
N ILE A 119 -8.77 4.04 6.00
CA ILE A 119 -9.37 4.07 7.34
C ILE A 119 -8.32 4.39 8.41
N ALA A 120 -7.11 3.81 8.32
CA ALA A 120 -6.02 4.11 9.24
C ALA A 120 -5.63 5.60 9.21
N SER A 121 -5.60 6.20 8.02
CA SER A 121 -5.28 7.62 7.84
C SER A 121 -6.36 8.50 8.46
N GLU A 122 -7.63 8.23 8.17
CA GLU A 122 -8.77 8.99 8.71
C GLU A 122 -8.85 8.93 10.24
N ILE A 123 -8.70 7.74 10.83
CA ILE A 123 -8.66 7.57 12.29
C ILE A 123 -7.50 8.37 12.90
N SER A 124 -6.34 8.38 12.23
CA SER A 124 -5.18 9.14 12.69
C SER A 124 -5.41 10.65 12.63
N VAL A 125 -6.05 11.15 11.56
CA VAL A 125 -6.46 12.56 11.44
C VAL A 125 -7.39 12.94 12.59
N ILE A 126 -8.45 12.16 12.83
CA ILE A 126 -9.38 12.41 13.94
C ILE A 126 -8.65 12.40 15.28
N GLY A 127 -7.73 11.45 15.48
CA GLY A 127 -6.91 11.36 16.69
C GLY A 127 -6.07 12.61 16.94
N VAL A 128 -5.37 13.10 15.91
CA VAL A 128 -4.52 14.31 15.99
C VAL A 128 -5.36 15.57 16.20
N LEU A 129 -6.47 15.72 15.47
CA LEU A 129 -7.36 16.87 15.58
C LEU A 129 -8.05 16.90 16.95
N GLY A 130 -8.52 15.75 17.44
CA GLY A 130 -9.14 15.66 18.76
C GLY A 130 -8.23 16.15 19.88
N LYS A 131 -6.94 15.75 19.85
CA LYS A 131 -5.94 16.28 20.80
C LYS A 131 -5.68 17.77 20.60
N SER A 132 -5.55 18.23 19.36
CA SER A 132 -5.32 19.64 19.03
C SER A 132 -6.43 20.56 19.52
N LEU A 133 -7.69 20.11 19.45
CA LEU A 133 -8.87 20.87 19.86
C LEU A 133 -9.08 20.86 21.37
N ALA A 134 -8.70 19.77 22.05
CA ALA A 134 -8.84 19.63 23.50
C ALA A 134 -7.84 20.48 24.31
N GLU A 135 -6.69 20.84 23.72
CA GLU A 135 -5.62 21.61 24.37
C GLU A 135 -5.31 22.89 23.55
N PRO A 136 -6.03 24.01 23.78
CA PRO A 136 -5.76 25.28 23.09
C PRO A 136 -4.31 25.73 23.28
N GLN A 137 -3.68 26.22 22.21
CA GLN A 137 -2.23 26.49 22.13
C GLN A 137 -1.65 27.39 23.25
N GLY A 138 -2.48 28.17 23.95
CA GLY A 138 -2.07 28.99 25.10
C GLY A 138 -1.93 28.24 26.44
N VAL A 139 -2.55 27.06 26.60
CA VAL A 139 -2.50 26.24 27.83
C VAL A 139 -1.38 25.19 27.77
N ALA A 140 -0.94 24.82 26.56
CA ALA A 140 0.14 23.87 26.29
C ALA A 140 1.51 24.25 26.89
N ILE A 141 1.72 25.52 27.28
CA ILE A 141 2.94 25.98 27.95
C ILE A 141 3.05 25.40 29.37
N TYR A 142 1.90 25.21 30.05
CA TYR A 142 1.85 24.72 31.43
C TYR A 142 1.67 23.19 31.51
N ASN A 143 1.11 22.56 30.48
CA ASN A 143 0.80 21.12 30.48
C ASN A 143 1.47 20.39 29.30
N ARG A 144 2.81 20.33 29.34
CA ARG A 144 3.66 19.83 28.24
C ARG A 144 3.44 18.34 27.92
N GLU A 145 2.82 17.58 28.82
CA GLU A 145 2.55 16.14 28.68
C GLU A 145 1.36 15.82 27.73
N ASN A 146 0.49 16.81 27.46
CA ASN A 146 -0.71 16.66 26.65
C ASN A 146 -0.61 17.24 25.23
N VAL A 147 0.55 17.80 24.85
CA VAL A 147 0.76 18.35 23.49
C VAL A 147 0.69 17.24 22.45
N VAL A 148 0.06 17.53 21.30
CA VAL A 148 0.06 16.65 20.13
C VAL A 148 1.50 16.23 19.82
N ARG A 149 1.76 14.93 19.89
CA ARG A 149 3.09 14.43 19.59
C ARG A 149 3.30 14.59 18.09
N SER A 150 4.35 15.30 17.68
CA SER A 150 4.75 15.35 16.26
C SER A 150 4.92 13.95 15.66
N LEU A 151 5.16 12.95 16.51
CA LEU A 151 5.31 11.56 16.11
C LEU A 151 3.98 10.85 15.78
N ASP A 152 2.82 11.37 16.24
CA ASP A 152 1.49 10.85 15.86
C ASP A 152 1.21 11.12 14.36
N LEU A 153 1.80 12.17 13.79
CA LEU A 153 1.71 12.49 12.36
C LEU A 153 2.42 11.45 11.48
N PHE A 154 3.36 10.67 12.00
CA PHE A 154 3.97 9.58 11.23
C PHE A 154 2.99 8.43 10.98
N VAL A 155 1.97 8.24 11.83
CA VAL A 155 0.93 7.23 11.58
C VAL A 155 0.07 7.66 10.38
N LEU A 156 -0.32 8.94 10.34
CA LEU A 156 -0.99 9.52 9.18
C LEU A 156 -0.14 9.41 7.91
N SER A 157 1.13 9.83 7.98
CA SER A 157 2.06 9.71 6.86
C SER A 157 2.22 8.26 6.41
N GLY A 158 2.35 7.31 7.35
CA GLY A 158 2.45 5.88 7.06
C GLY A 158 1.23 5.34 6.32
N GLY A 159 0.03 5.76 6.71
CA GLY A 159 -1.21 5.43 6.01
C GLY A 159 -1.25 5.99 4.59
N ILE A 160 -0.85 7.25 4.37
CA ILE A 160 -0.80 7.87 3.04
C ILE A 160 0.14 7.13 2.08
N HIS A 161 1.33 6.74 2.56
CA HIS A 161 2.26 5.96 1.74
C HIS A 161 1.71 4.57 1.40
N LEU A 162 0.97 3.92 2.31
CA LEU A 162 0.27 2.66 2.03
C LEU A 162 -0.85 2.83 1.00
N ILE A 163 -1.64 3.90 1.09
CA ILE A 163 -2.65 4.24 0.08
C ILE A 163 -1.98 4.30 -1.30
N GLY A 164 -0.89 5.06 -1.42
CA GLY A 164 -0.13 5.17 -2.66
C GLY A 164 0.38 3.82 -3.17
N ALA A 165 0.95 2.99 -2.28
CA ALA A 165 1.46 1.67 -2.65
C ALA A 165 0.34 0.76 -3.19
N HIS A 166 -0.77 0.65 -2.46
CA HIS A 166 -1.91 -0.19 -2.85
C HIS A 166 -2.59 0.34 -4.12
N LEU A 167 -2.69 1.66 -4.29
CA LEU A 167 -3.22 2.27 -5.51
C LEU A 167 -2.35 1.92 -6.74
N VAL A 168 -1.02 2.04 -6.63
CA VAL A 168 -0.10 1.64 -7.71
C VAL A 168 -0.28 0.16 -8.06
N GLY A 169 -0.39 -0.70 -7.05
CA GLY A 169 -0.64 -2.13 -7.23
C GLY A 169 -1.98 -2.42 -7.91
N GLY A 170 -3.03 -1.67 -7.57
CA GLY A 170 -4.38 -1.78 -8.14
C GLY A 170 -4.44 -1.30 -9.59
N VAL A 171 -3.94 -0.08 -9.87
CA VAL A 171 -3.88 0.50 -11.23
C VAL A 171 -3.08 -0.42 -12.17
N THR A 172 -2.00 -1.01 -11.67
CA THR A 172 -1.21 -1.97 -12.46
C THR A 172 -2.04 -3.22 -12.79
N SER A 173 -2.75 -3.80 -11.82
CA SER A 173 -3.61 -4.96 -12.09
C SER A 173 -4.76 -4.62 -13.06
N LEU A 174 -5.42 -3.49 -12.86
CA LEU A 174 -6.55 -3.04 -13.68
C LEU A 174 -6.12 -2.76 -15.12
N GLY A 175 -5.05 -1.98 -15.32
CA GLY A 175 -4.56 -1.66 -16.66
C GLY A 175 -4.10 -2.91 -17.43
N LEU A 176 -3.59 -3.92 -16.73
CA LEU A 176 -3.24 -5.22 -17.34
C LEU A 176 -4.47 -6.06 -17.68
N LEU A 177 -5.54 -6.00 -16.88
CA LEU A 177 -6.82 -6.66 -17.15
C LEU A 177 -7.48 -6.05 -18.39
N GLU A 178 -7.67 -4.74 -18.41
CA GLU A 178 -8.30 -4.03 -19.54
C GLU A 178 -7.58 -4.29 -20.85
N TRP A 179 -6.27 -4.44 -20.78
CA TRP A 179 -5.47 -4.69 -21.97
C TRP A 179 -5.50 -6.14 -22.46
N LEU A 180 -5.74 -7.11 -21.59
CA LEU A 180 -5.98 -8.51 -21.97
C LEU A 180 -7.39 -8.74 -22.51
N GLU A 181 -8.35 -7.92 -22.13
CA GLU A 181 -9.74 -8.00 -22.57
C GLU A 181 -9.96 -7.36 -23.96
N LYS A 182 -9.06 -6.49 -24.41
CA LYS A 182 -8.97 -5.97 -25.78
C LYS A 182 -8.37 -6.99 -26.76
#